data_AF-A0A0A9C5C5-F1
#
_entry.id   AF-A0A0A9C5C5-F1
#
_cell.length_a   1.000
_cell.length_b   1.000
_cell.length_c   1.000
_cell.angle_alpha   90.00
_cell.angle_beta   90.00
_cell.angle_gamma   90.00
#
_symmetry.space_group_name_H-M   'P 1'
#
loop_
_entity.id
_entity.type
_entity.pdbx_description
1 polymer ?
#
loop_
_entity_poly.entity_id
_entity_poly.type
_entity_poly.pdbx_seq_one_letter_code
_entity_poly.pdbx_strand_id
1 'polypeptide(L)' 'MKRGAFQSLEEHFAKRLSDWTERYISSAGKEVLIKAVAHALPTYCMSIFKLTAGLSDELMRKMRLYWWGVENGKRKPH' A
#
# COMPACT_ATOMS: atom_id res chain seq x y z
N MET A 1 20.93 3.44 5.77
CA MET A 1 19.79 3.30 6.70
C MET A 1 19.30 1.86 6.65
N LYS A 2 19.15 1.18 7.79
CA LYS A 2 18.79 -0.24 7.82
C LYS A 2 17.30 -0.41 7.52
N ARG A 3 16.97 -1.25 6.53
CA ARG A 3 15.60 -1.64 6.15
C ARG A 3 14.68 -1.95 7.34
N GLY A 4 15.24 -2.51 8.41
CA GLY A 4 14.51 -2.86 9.64
C GLY A 4 13.82 -1.69 10.35
N ALA A 5 14.30 -0.44 10.20
CA ALA A 5 13.69 0.70 10.89
C ALA A 5 12.27 1.04 10.39
N PHE A 6 11.95 0.66 9.16
CA PHE A 6 10.63 0.89 8.54
C PHE A 6 9.89 -0.40 8.22
N GLN A 7 10.42 -1.54 8.62
CA GLN A 7 9.78 -2.85 8.39
C GLN A 7 8.43 -2.92 9.09
N SER A 8 8.32 -2.39 10.31
CA SER A 8 7.05 -2.30 11.03
C SER A 8 6.01 -1.47 10.27
N LEU A 9 6.42 -0.37 9.62
CA LEU A 9 5.55 0.46 8.79
C LEU A 9 5.08 -0.30 7.54
N GLU A 10 6.00 -0.99 6.85
CA GLU A 10 5.65 -1.80 5.69
C GLU A 10 4.69 -2.95 6.03
N GLU A 11 4.87 -3.61 7.17
CA GLU A 11 4.00 -4.68 7.66
C GLU A 11 2.62 -4.14 8.04
N HIS A 12 2.56 -3.00 8.73
CA HIS A 12 1.29 -2.36 9.07
C HIS A 12 0.52 -1.94 7.82
N PHE A 13 1.23 -1.41 6.82
CA PHE A 13 0.68 -1.01 5.54
C PHE A 13 0.14 -2.21 4.76
N ALA A 14 0.91 -3.30 4.70
CA ALA A 14 0.51 -4.53 4.03
C ALA A 14 -0.70 -5.18 4.70
N LYS A 15 -0.72 -5.23 6.04
CA LYS A 15 -1.86 -5.74 6.81
C LYS A 15 -3.13 -4.95 6.50
N ARG A 16 -3.05 -3.62 6.55
CA ARG A 16 -4.20 -2.74 6.27
C ARG A 16 -4.73 -2.88 4.83
N LEU A 17 -3.84 -3.02 3.84
CA LEU A 17 -4.26 -3.33 2.46
C LEU A 17 -4.93 -4.71 2.35
N SER A 18 -4.40 -5.73 3.04
CA SER A 18 -4.99 -7.06 3.08
C SER A 18 -6.39 -7.03 3.70
N ASP A 19 -6.56 -6.33 4.82
CA ASP A 19 -7.85 -6.17 5.51
C ASP A 19 -8.89 -5.48 4.59
N TRP A 20 -8.46 -4.53 3.75
CA TRP A 20 -9.35 -3.90 2.77
C TRP A 20 -9.58 -4.70 1.49
N THR A 21 -8.90 -5.83 1.31
CA THR A 21 -9.10 -6.67 0.12
C THR A 21 -10.29 -7.62 0.31
N GLU A 22 -11.03 -7.50 1.42
CA GLU A 22 -12.29 -8.23 1.65
C GLU A 22 -13.27 -8.08 0.48
N ARG A 23 -14.02 -9.18 0.25
CA ARG A 23 -14.66 -9.61 -1.00
C ARG A 23 -15.66 -8.63 -1.65
N TYR A 24 -15.93 -7.46 -1.05
CA TYR A 24 -17.04 -6.58 -1.39
C TYR A 24 -16.70 -5.09 -1.57
N ILE A 25 -15.43 -4.70 -1.69
CA ILE A 25 -15.10 -3.29 -2.00
C ILE A 25 -15.23 -3.00 -3.49
N SER A 26 -16.11 -2.06 -3.84
CA SER A 26 -16.27 -1.55 -5.22
C SER A 26 -15.00 -0.85 -5.71
N SER A 27 -14.81 -0.76 -7.03
CA SER A 27 -13.65 -0.05 -7.60
C SER A 27 -13.55 1.40 -7.12
N ALA A 28 -14.68 2.09 -6.97
CA ALA A 28 -14.75 3.43 -6.38
C ALA A 28 -14.31 3.44 -4.91
N GLY A 29 -14.74 2.44 -4.12
CA GLY A 29 -14.30 2.28 -2.73
C GLY A 29 -12.80 2.06 -2.62
N LYS A 30 -12.21 1.25 -3.51
CA LYS A 30 -10.75 1.05 -3.56
C LYS A 30 -10.01 2.34 -3.86
N GLU A 31 -10.52 3.17 -4.77
CA GLU A 31 -9.88 4.44 -5.14
C GLU A 31 -9.85 5.40 -3.96
N VAL A 32 -10.98 5.52 -3.25
CA VAL A 32 -11.10 6.34 -2.04
C VAL A 32 -10.12 5.85 -0.98
N LEU A 33 -10.03 4.55 -0.72
CA LEU A 33 -9.10 3.98 0.27
C LEU A 33 -7.63 4.24 -0.10
N ILE A 34 -7.28 4.11 -1.38
CA ILE A 34 -5.92 4.40 -1.86
C ILE A 34 -5.59 5.88 -1.63
N LYS A 35 -6.46 6.80 -2.06
CA LYS A 35 -6.21 8.24 -1.98
C LYS A 35 -6.23 8.76 -0.53
N ALA A 36 -7.24 8.38 0.24
CA ALA A 36 -7.46 8.93 1.58
C ALA A 36 -6.53 8.33 2.63
N VAL A 37 -6.15 7.05 2.50
CA VAL A 37 -5.43 6.34 3.56
C VAL A 37 -4.10 5.79 3.07
N ALA A 38 -4.09 5.05 1.95
CA ALA A 38 -2.86 4.41 1.48
C ALA A 38 -1.81 5.42 1.04
N HIS A 39 -2.22 6.54 0.41
CA HIS A 39 -1.33 7.61 -0.03
C HIS A 39 -0.94 8.55 1.13
N ALA A 40 -1.87 8.86 2.04
CA ALA A 40 -1.61 9.78 3.15
C ALA A 40 -0.51 9.28 4.09
N LEU A 41 -0.43 7.97 4.34
CA LEU A 41 0.59 7.34 5.19
C LEU A 41 2.04 7.60 4.71
N PRO A 42 2.45 7.22 3.49
CA PRO A 42 3.78 7.52 2.98
C PRO A 42 4.02 9.02 2.84
N THR A 43 3.04 9.83 2.44
CA THR A 43 3.22 11.29 2.37
C THR A 43 3.54 11.89 3.72
N TYR A 44 2.84 11.47 4.77
CA TYR A 44 3.17 11.86 6.14
C TYR A 44 4.58 11.39 6.51
N CYS A 45 4.91 10.11 6.33
CA CYS A 45 6.24 9.59 6.65
C CYS A 45 7.37 10.30 5.88
N MET A 46 7.16 10.69 4.62
CA MET A 46 8.15 11.43 3.82
C MET A 46 8.36 12.85 4.32
N SER A 47 7.34 13.47 4.92
CA SER A 47 7.45 14.82 5.48
C SER A 47 8.31 14.87 6.75
N ILE A 48 8.32 13.79 7.54
CA ILE A 48 9.01 13.73 8.84
C ILE A 48 10.32 12.92 8.81
N PHE A 49 10.47 12.01 7.85
CA PHE A 49 11.66 11.16 7.69
C PHE A 49 12.21 11.25 6.27
N LYS A 50 13.55 11.30 6.15
CA LYS A 50 14.24 11.05 4.87
C LYS A 50 14.07 9.58 4.48
N LEU A 51 12.94 9.28 3.85
CA LEU A 51 12.62 7.98 3.30
C LEU A 51 13.59 7.63 2.16
N THR A 52 14.16 6.43 2.19
CA THR A 52 14.95 5.92 1.06
C THR A 52 14.02 5.65 -0.12
N ALA A 53 14.38 6.10 -1.33
CA ALA A 53 13.56 5.94 -2.53
C ALA A 53 12.99 4.52 -2.72
N GLY A 54 13.80 3.49 -2.43
CA GLY A 54 13.37 2.09 -2.55
C GLY A 54 12.23 1.66 -1.63
N LEU A 55 12.03 2.32 -0.48
CA LEU A 55 10.90 2.05 0.41
C LEU A 55 9.61 2.70 -0.11
N SER A 56 9.70 3.93 -0.61
CA SER A 56 8.58 4.60 -1.27
C SER A 56 8.11 3.82 -2.50
N ASP A 57 9.05 3.28 -3.29
CA ASP A 57 8.74 2.45 -4.46
C ASP A 57 8.04 1.14 -4.08
N GLU A 58 8.45 0.51 -2.98
CA GLU A 58 7.84 -0.72 -2.48
C GLU A 58 6.40 -0.47 -1.97
N LEU A 59 6.18 0.63 -1.24
CA LEU A 59 4.82 1.03 -0.81
C LEU A 59 3.91 1.30 -2.01
N MET A 60 4.40 2.04 -3.01
CA MET A 60 3.66 2.26 -4.25
C MET A 60 3.38 0.96 -5.00
N ARG A 61 4.32 0.00 -5.00
CA ARG A 61 4.11 -1.33 -5.60
C ARG A 61 2.96 -2.06 -4.91
N LYS A 62 2.89 -2.06 -3.58
CA LYS A 62 1.78 -2.67 -2.82
C LYS A 62 0.44 -2.01 -3.12
N MET A 63 0.39 -0.67 -3.22
CA MET A 63 -0.84 0.04 -3.62
C MET A 63 -1.32 -0.36 -5.02
N ARG A 64 -0.40 -0.48 -5.99
CA ARG A 64 -0.74 -0.94 -7.35
C ARG A 64 -1.28 -2.37 -7.36
N LEU A 65 -0.71 -3.26 -6.55
CA LEU A 65 -1.20 -4.63 -6.42
C LEU A 65 -2.62 -4.69 -5.83
N TYR A 66 -2.89 -3.85 -4.83
CA TYR A 66 -4.23 -3.71 -4.25
C TYR A 66 -5.25 -3.19 -5.28
N TRP A 67 -4.90 -2.14 -6.04
CA TRP A 67 -5.76 -1.57 -7.07
C TRP A 67 -6.15 -2.59 -8.14
N TRP A 68 -5.17 -3.27 -8.72
CA TRP A 68 -5.39 -4.23 -9.81
C TRP A 68 -5.93 -5.59 -9.34
N GLY A 69 -6.04 -5.82 -8.03
CA GLY A 69 -6.56 -7.07 -7.48
C GLY A 69 -5.73 -8.27 -7.92
N VAL A 70 -4.55 -8.46 -7.32
CA VAL A 70 -3.71 -9.63 -7.57
C VAL A 70 -4.00 -10.67 -6.49
N GLU A 71 -4.56 -11.82 -6.88
CA GLU A 71 -4.78 -12.97 -6.00
C GLU A 71 -3.77 -14.06 -6.40
N ASN A 72 -2.92 -14.51 -5.46
CA ASN A 72 -1.86 -15.50 -5.72
C ASN A 72 -0.94 -15.17 -6.93
N GLY A 73 -0.51 -13.92 -7.05
CA GLY A 73 0.48 -13.52 -8.08
C GLY A 73 -0.07 -13.41 -9.50
N LYS A 74 -1.39 -13.55 -9.70
CA LYS A 74 -2.05 -13.35 -11.01
C LYS A 74 -3.02 -12.18 -10.93
N ARG A 75 -2.95 -11.27 -11.91
CA ARG A 75 -3.94 -10.20 -12.10
C ARG A 75 -5.31 -10.84 -12.30
N LYS A 76 -6.35 -10.38 -11.59
CA LYS A 76 -7.73 -10.76 -11.94
C LYS A 76 -8.00 -10.31 -13.38
N PRO A 77 -8.39 -11.22 -14.30
CA PRO A 77 -8.95 -10.80 -15.58
C PRO A 77 -10.25 -10.03 -15.27
N HIS A 78 -10.42 -8.94 -16.00
CA HIS A 78 -11.41 -7.90 -15.75
C HIS A 78 -12.85 -8.36 -15.98
#